data_AF-A0A3S1B5L1-F1
#
_entry.id   AF-A0A3S1B5L1-F1
#
_cell.length_a   1.000
_cell.length_b   1.000
_cell.length_c   1.000
_cell.angle_alpha   90.00
_cell.angle_beta   90.00
_cell.angle_gamma   90.00
#
_symmetry.space_group_name_H-M   'P 1'
#
loop_
_entity.id
_entity.type
_entity.pdbx_description
1 polymer ?
#
loop_
_entity_poly.entity_id
_entity_poly.type
_entity_poly.pdbx_seq_one_letter_code
_entity_poly.pdbx_strand_id
1 'polypeptide(L)'
;MVYSLSREVAVYCWLCMGLGAATDSYSLRDELKASSQKLFDLVLLCKRRMVPLLLSKRVKEEEREDLERLYRIFAGCLETLQAEFIRAITLQSIFPLWDTSAHLIQTGSSESVCLKKCTPLEPLDASALNRQISD
;
A
#
# COMPACT_ATOMS: atom_id res chain seq x y z
N MET A 1 8.99 -19.45 9.01
CA MET A 1 9.15 -19.04 7.60
C MET A 1 7.81 -18.62 6.99
N VAL A 2 6.84 -19.52 6.74
CA VAL A 2 5.52 -19.12 6.20
C VAL A 2 4.78 -18.16 7.14
N TYR A 3 4.79 -18.43 8.45
CA TYR A 3 4.25 -17.47 9.43
C TYR A 3 5.02 -16.14 9.49
N SER A 4 6.32 -16.18 9.21
CA SER A 4 7.15 -14.97 9.11
C SER A 4 6.76 -14.13 7.88
N LEU A 5 6.49 -14.80 6.74
CA LEU A 5 5.93 -14.18 5.55
C LEU A 5 4.55 -13.59 5.85
N SER A 6 3.63 -14.37 6.43
CA SER A 6 2.28 -13.90 6.78
C SER A 6 2.30 -12.66 7.67
N ARG A 7 3.18 -12.64 8.68
CA ARG A 7 3.38 -11.45 9.53
C ARG A 7 3.87 -10.26 8.72
N GLU A 8 4.84 -10.45 7.83
CA GLU A 8 5.37 -9.37 7.01
C GLU A 8 4.32 -8.86 6.01
N VAL A 9 3.46 -9.73 5.48
CA VAL A 9 2.31 -9.33 4.63
C VAL A 9 1.38 -8.43 5.42
N ALA A 10 1.06 -8.77 6.67
CA ALA A 10 0.22 -7.94 7.51
C ALA A 10 0.83 -6.55 7.76
N VAL A 11 2.15 -6.48 8.01
CA VAL A 11 2.88 -5.20 8.14
C VAL A 11 2.81 -4.40 6.84
N TYR A 12 3.06 -5.03 5.70
CA TYR A 12 2.98 -4.37 4.40
C TYR A 12 1.59 -3.80 4.12
N CYS A 13 0.54 -4.59 4.35
CA CYS A 13 -0.85 -4.13 4.18
C CYS A 13 -1.15 -2.93 5.08
N TRP A 14 -0.66 -2.96 6.32
CA TRP A 14 -0.80 -1.84 7.26
C TRP A 14 -0.12 -0.57 6.76
N LEU A 15 1.12 -0.66 6.27
CA LEU A 15 1.82 0.47 5.66
C LEU A 15 1.05 1.00 4.44
N CYS A 16 0.50 0.11 3.61
CA CYS A 16 -0.31 0.49 2.46
C CYS A 16 -1.62 1.19 2.82
N MET A 17 -2.11 1.12 4.06
CA MET A 17 -3.28 1.91 4.48
C MET A 17 -2.95 3.40 4.66
N GLY A 18 -1.68 3.74 4.89
CA GLY A 18 -1.25 5.13 5.01
C GLY A 18 -1.06 5.84 3.67
N LEU A 19 -1.01 5.10 2.54
CA LEU A 19 -0.83 5.69 1.22
C LEU A 19 -2.06 6.50 0.79
N GLY A 20 -1.83 7.75 0.35
CA GLY A 20 -2.89 8.70 0.01
C GLY A 20 -3.71 9.20 1.20
N ALA A 21 -3.38 8.77 2.43
CA ALA A 21 -4.01 9.23 3.66
C ALA A 21 -3.25 10.42 4.26
N ALA A 22 -3.78 11.01 5.34
CA ALA A 22 -3.13 12.10 6.06
C ALA A 22 -1.76 11.73 6.66
N THR A 23 -1.46 10.44 6.79
CA THR A 23 -0.19 9.91 7.29
C THR A 23 0.82 9.56 6.18
N ASP A 24 0.46 9.78 4.91
CA ASP A 24 1.36 9.52 3.78
C ASP A 24 2.57 10.45 3.82
N SER A 25 3.76 9.89 3.74
CA SER A 25 5.02 10.61 3.87
C SER A 25 6.16 9.85 3.20
N TYR A 26 7.27 10.56 2.92
CA TYR A 26 8.48 9.92 2.38
C TYR A 26 8.98 8.80 3.30
N SER A 27 8.94 9.02 4.62
CA SER A 27 9.32 8.00 5.61
C SER A 27 8.47 6.74 5.52
N LEU A 28 7.14 6.89 5.39
CA LEU A 28 6.22 5.76 5.24
C LEU A 28 6.52 4.99 3.94
N ARG A 29 6.74 5.71 2.82
CA ARG A 29 7.03 5.08 1.52
C ARG A 29 8.38 4.38 1.48
N ASP A 30 9.39 4.91 2.18
CA ASP A 30 10.68 4.25 2.34
C ASP A 30 10.56 2.96 3.18
N GLU A 31 9.79 3.00 4.28
CA GLU A 31 9.49 1.82 5.08
C GLU A 31 8.72 0.77 4.27
N LEU A 32 7.75 1.19 3.46
CA LEU A 32 7.01 0.33 2.55
C LEU A 32 7.94 -0.35 1.53
N LYS A 33 8.90 0.38 0.97
CA LYS A 33 9.91 -0.16 0.06
C LYS A 33 10.81 -1.19 0.75
N ALA A 34 11.25 -0.89 1.97
CA ALA A 34 12.05 -1.82 2.76
C ALA A 34 11.26 -3.11 3.10
N SER A 35 10.00 -2.99 3.50
CA SER A 35 9.12 -4.13 3.74
C SER A 35 8.87 -4.95 2.46
N SER A 36 8.71 -4.29 1.31
CA SER A 36 8.59 -4.96 0.00
C SER A 36 9.81 -5.86 -0.28
N GLN A 37 11.03 -5.35 -0.07
CA GLN A 37 12.24 -6.14 -0.28
C GLN A 37 12.27 -7.38 0.62
N LYS A 38 11.96 -7.20 1.90
CA LYS A 38 11.91 -8.29 2.87
C LYS A 38 10.84 -9.33 2.53
N LEU A 39 9.68 -8.91 2.01
CA LEU A 39 8.65 -9.80 1.50
C LEU A 39 9.17 -10.66 0.36
N PHE A 40 9.83 -10.06 -0.64
CA PHE A 40 10.38 -10.81 -1.77
C PHE A 40 11.39 -11.87 -1.32
N ASP A 41 12.27 -11.52 -0.37
CA ASP A 41 13.25 -12.46 0.18
C ASP A 41 12.57 -13.63 0.90
N LEU A 42 11.53 -13.35 1.71
CA LEU A 42 10.74 -14.37 2.39
C LEU A 42 9.96 -15.25 1.41
N VAL A 43 9.37 -14.68 0.36
CA VAL A 43 8.66 -15.43 -0.68
C VAL A 43 9.62 -16.37 -1.42
N LEU A 44 10.79 -15.87 -1.81
CA LEU A 44 11.82 -16.67 -2.47
C LEU A 44 12.31 -17.81 -1.57
N LEU A 45 12.51 -17.54 -0.28
CA LEU A 45 12.90 -18.55 0.70
C LEU A 45 11.80 -19.62 0.87
N CYS A 46 10.54 -19.20 1.01
CA CYS A 46 9.38 -20.09 1.07
C CYS A 46 9.31 -21.00 -0.14
N LYS A 47 9.33 -20.42 -1.35
CA LYS A 47 9.29 -21.15 -2.61
C LYS A 47 10.42 -22.16 -2.71
N ARG A 48 11.67 -21.73 -2.43
CA ARG A 48 12.86 -22.59 -2.52
C ARG A 48 12.79 -23.79 -1.59
N ARG A 49 12.21 -23.64 -0.40
CA ARG A 49 12.11 -24.73 0.58
C ARG A 49 10.89 -25.61 0.38
N MET A 50 9.74 -25.05 0.04
CA MET A 50 8.47 -25.78 0.00
C MET A 50 8.25 -26.52 -1.31
N VAL A 51 8.59 -25.92 -2.46
CA VAL A 51 8.32 -26.53 -3.77
C VAL A 51 9.03 -27.89 -3.93
N PRO A 52 10.31 -28.06 -3.56
CA PRO A 52 10.96 -29.37 -3.64
C PRO A 52 10.31 -30.43 -2.74
N LEU A 53 9.84 -30.03 -1.56
CA LEU A 53 9.18 -30.94 -0.62
C LEU A 53 7.82 -31.40 -1.14
N LEU A 54 7.03 -30.48 -1.72
CA LEU A 54 5.72 -30.80 -2.31
C LEU A 54 5.82 -31.73 -3.52
N LEU A 55 6.90 -31.63 -4.29
CA LEU A 55 7.15 -32.49 -5.45
C LEU A 55 7.75 -33.86 -5.08
N SER A 56 8.24 -34.01 -3.86
CA SER A 56 8.86 -35.25 -3.39
C SER A 56 7.81 -36.29 -3.03
N LYS A 57 7.91 -37.48 -3.63
CA LYS A 57 7.07 -38.64 -3.27
C LYS A 57 7.52 -39.37 -1.99
N ARG A 58 8.54 -38.85 -1.30
CA ARG A 58 9.18 -39.50 -0.14
C ARG A 58 8.71 -38.96 1.21
N VAL A 59 7.81 -37.98 1.21
CA VAL A 59 7.28 -37.33 2.43
C VAL A 59 6.22 -38.25 3.04
N LYS A 60 6.22 -38.40 4.37
CA LYS A 60 5.19 -39.17 5.08
C LYS A 60 3.83 -38.47 4.98
N GLU A 61 2.73 -39.20 5.12
CA GLU A 61 1.38 -38.63 4.92
C GLU A 61 1.07 -37.48 5.90
N GLU A 62 1.38 -37.62 7.19
CA GLU A 62 1.19 -36.54 8.17
C GLU A 62 2.02 -35.29 7.85
N GLU A 63 3.29 -35.47 7.47
CA GLU A 63 4.18 -34.38 7.07
C GLU A 63 3.70 -33.70 5.78
N ARG A 64 3.04 -34.47 4.91
CA ARG A 64 2.47 -33.98 3.65
C ARG A 64 1.24 -33.12 3.91
N GLU A 65 0.34 -33.53 4.79
CA GLU A 65 -0.83 -32.73 5.18
C GLU A 65 -0.42 -31.37 5.77
N ASP A 66 0.55 -31.38 6.68
CA ASP A 66 1.09 -30.16 7.28
C ASP A 66 1.76 -29.25 6.24
N LEU A 67 2.50 -29.83 5.30
CA LEU A 67 3.13 -29.09 4.22
C LEU A 67 2.11 -28.46 3.27
N GLU A 68 1.03 -29.17 2.94
CA GLU A 68 -0.08 -28.65 2.15
C GLU A 68 -0.81 -27.51 2.87
N ARG A 69 -1.02 -27.63 4.18
CA ARG A 69 -1.59 -26.55 4.99
C ARG A 69 -0.71 -25.29 4.96
N LEU A 70 0.61 -25.46 5.14
CA LEU A 70 1.55 -24.34 5.00
C LEU A 70 1.53 -23.75 3.59
N TYR A 71 1.38 -24.59 2.55
CA TYR A 71 1.30 -24.13 1.17
C TYR A 71 0.05 -23.31 0.91
N ARG A 72 -1.11 -23.71 1.46
CA ARG A 72 -2.35 -22.92 1.39
C ARG A 72 -2.16 -21.52 2.00
N ILE A 73 -1.51 -21.42 3.16
CA ILE A 73 -1.21 -20.13 3.79
C ILE A 73 -0.26 -19.31 2.89
N PHE A 74 0.78 -19.94 2.34
CA PHE A 74 1.71 -19.29 1.42
C PHE A 74 1.01 -18.75 0.17
N ALA A 75 0.14 -19.55 -0.47
CA ALA A 75 -0.62 -19.15 -1.64
C ALA A 75 -1.53 -17.95 -1.34
N GLY A 76 -2.27 -18.00 -0.23
CA GLY A 76 -3.11 -16.86 0.20
C GLY A 76 -2.30 -15.60 0.49
N CYS A 77 -1.07 -15.72 1.01
CA CYS A 77 -0.18 -14.57 1.15
C CYS A 77 0.19 -13.93 -0.20
N LEU A 78 0.42 -14.75 -1.24
CA LEU A 78 0.76 -14.24 -2.57
C LEU A 78 -0.42 -13.52 -3.23
N GLU A 79 -1.64 -14.05 -3.09
CA GLU A 79 -2.86 -13.42 -3.60
C GLU A 79 -3.08 -12.05 -2.96
N THR A 80 -2.99 -11.96 -1.63
CA THR A 80 -3.07 -10.69 -0.90
C THR A 80 -2.00 -9.71 -1.36
N LEU A 81 -0.74 -10.16 -1.46
CA LEU A 81 0.36 -9.31 -1.91
C LEU A 81 0.15 -8.78 -3.32
N GLN A 82 -0.36 -9.59 -4.24
CA GLN A 82 -0.60 -9.16 -5.60
C GLN A 82 -1.61 -8.00 -5.64
N ALA A 83 -2.73 -8.13 -4.93
CA ALA A 83 -3.75 -7.09 -4.85
C ALA A 83 -3.19 -5.81 -4.22
N GLU A 84 -2.44 -5.96 -3.12
CA GLU A 84 -1.87 -4.86 -2.36
C GLU A 84 -0.76 -4.12 -3.12
N PHE A 85 0.10 -4.82 -3.88
CA PHE A 85 1.11 -4.18 -4.73
C PHE A 85 0.48 -3.33 -5.82
N ILE A 86 -0.54 -3.86 -6.51
CA ILE A 86 -1.26 -3.12 -7.56
C ILE A 86 -1.90 -1.87 -6.96
N ARG A 87 -2.58 -2.03 -5.82
CA ARG A 87 -3.20 -0.92 -5.09
C ARG A 87 -2.18 0.12 -4.65
N ALA A 88 -1.05 -0.29 -4.08
CA ALA A 88 0.00 0.60 -3.58
C ALA A 88 0.67 1.41 -4.70
N ILE A 89 0.96 0.79 -5.84
CA ILE A 89 1.53 1.48 -7.01
C ILE A 89 0.54 2.50 -7.56
N THR A 90 -0.73 2.11 -7.65
CA THR A 90 -1.81 2.98 -8.13
C THR A 90 -2.01 4.18 -7.20
N LEU A 91 -2.03 3.98 -5.88
CA LEU A 91 -2.15 5.09 -4.93
C LEU A 91 -0.94 6.02 -5.00
N GLN A 92 0.28 5.49 -5.08
CA GLN A 92 1.48 6.33 -5.15
C GLN A 92 1.55 7.18 -6.43
N SER A 93 0.96 6.74 -7.54
CA SER A 93 0.88 7.52 -8.78
C SER A 93 -0.22 8.58 -8.74
N ILE A 94 -1.35 8.29 -8.10
CA ILE A 94 -2.47 9.24 -7.92
C ILE A 94 -2.11 10.34 -6.91
N PHE A 95 -1.34 9.99 -5.88
CA PHE A 95 -0.94 10.88 -4.78
C PHE A 95 0.58 11.14 -4.79
N PRO A 96 1.12 11.97 -5.70
CA PRO A 96 2.55 12.29 -5.71
C PRO A 96 2.96 13.17 -4.51
N LEU A 97 4.00 12.79 -3.76
CA LEU A 97 4.50 13.59 -2.63
C LEU A 97 5.39 14.78 -3.05
N TRP A 98 5.88 14.79 -4.28
CA TRP A 98 6.75 15.86 -4.81
C TRP A 98 5.97 16.97 -5.47
N ASP A 99 4.69 16.74 -5.79
CA ASP A 99 3.87 17.68 -6.53
C ASP A 99 2.85 18.36 -5.61
N THR A 100 3.24 19.52 -5.08
CA THR A 100 2.36 20.38 -4.27
C THR A 100 1.26 21.04 -5.11
N SER A 101 1.30 20.93 -6.44
CA SER A 101 0.26 21.46 -7.34
C SER A 101 -0.89 20.49 -7.58
N ALA A 102 -0.77 19.23 -7.13
CA ALA A 102 -1.87 18.29 -7.15
C ALA A 102 -3.04 18.85 -6.32
N HIS A 103 -4.14 19.20 -7.01
CA HIS A 103 -5.36 19.74 -6.41
C HIS A 103 -6.11 18.65 -5.64
N LEU A 104 -5.56 18.24 -4.50
CA LEU A 104 -6.20 17.34 -3.56
C LEU A 104 -7.06 18.16 -2.60
N ILE A 105 -8.27 17.67 -2.31
CA ILE A 105 -9.15 18.32 -1.33
C ILE A 105 -8.52 18.15 0.06
N GLN A 106 -7.96 19.23 0.58
CA GLN A 106 -7.29 19.26 1.88
C GLN A 106 -8.34 19.32 3.00
N THR A 107 -8.90 18.17 3.37
CA THR A 107 -9.92 18.05 4.43
C THR A 107 -9.32 17.80 5.83
N GLY A 108 -7.99 17.71 5.94
CA GLY A 108 -7.27 17.52 7.20
C GLY A 108 -6.73 18.83 7.79
N SER A 109 -6.56 18.88 9.11
CA SER A 109 -5.84 19.98 9.76
C SER A 109 -4.36 19.91 9.37
N SER A 110 -3.91 20.80 8.50
CA SER A 110 -2.48 20.99 8.30
C SER A 110 -1.91 21.70 9.52
N GLU A 111 -1.04 21.03 10.27
CA GLU A 111 -0.12 21.78 11.14
C GLU A 111 0.69 22.70 10.23
N SER A 112 0.48 24.00 10.38
CA SER A 112 1.08 25.02 9.55
C SER A 112 2.59 25.03 9.76
N VAL A 113 3.34 24.28 8.96
CA VAL A 113 4.73 24.65 8.68
C VAL A 113 4.65 25.83 7.72
N CYS A 114 4.71 27.03 8.31
CA CYS A 114 4.82 28.30 7.60
C CYS A 114 6.06 28.32 6.68
N LEU A 115 5.92 27.78 5.47
CA LEU A 115 6.76 28.15 4.33
C LEU A 115 6.16 29.41 3.72
N LYS A 116 6.75 30.55 4.09
CA LYS A 116 6.40 31.88 3.59
C LYS A 116 6.46 31.90 2.06
N LYS A 117 5.28 31.97 1.44
CA LYS A 117 4.82 32.88 0.36
C LYS A 117 3.92 32.13 -0.62
N CYS A 118 2.63 32.06 -0.32
CA CYS A 118 1.61 32.00 -1.37
C CYS A 118 0.86 33.34 -1.35
N THR A 119 0.89 34.02 -2.50
CA THR A 119 0.11 35.23 -2.80
C THR A 119 -1.39 34.96 -2.65
N PRO A 120 -2.21 35.95 -2.25
CA PRO A 120 -3.64 35.74 -2.09
C PRO A 120 -4.28 35.42 -3.45
N LEU A 121 -4.98 34.28 -3.52
CA LEU A 121 -5.93 33.99 -4.59
C LEU A 121 -7.16 34.89 -4.37
N GLU A 122 -7.50 35.70 -5.39
CA GLU A 122 -8.72 36.50 -5.44
C GLU A 122 -9.96 35.60 -5.23
N PRO A 123 -10.96 36.03 -4.44
CA PRO A 123 -12.18 35.26 -4.26
C PRO A 123 -12.99 35.21 -5.57
N LEU A 124 -13.37 34.00 -5.99
CA LEU A 124 -14.38 33.79 -7.02
C LEU A 124 -15.70 34.45 -6.59
N ASP A 125 -16.09 35.51 -7.30
CA ASP A 125 -17.32 36.24 -7.09
C ASP A 125 -18.53 35.36 -7.45
N ALA A 126 -19.28 34.94 -6.42
CA ALA A 126 -20.49 34.13 -6.54
C ALA A 126 -21.75 34.96 -6.92
N SER A 127 -21.61 36.22 -7.34
CA SER A 127 -22.75 37.08 -7.67
C SER A 127 -23.22 37.01 -9.13
N ALA A 128 -22.56 36.23 -10.00
CA ALA A 128 -22.91 36.17 -11.42
C ALA A 128 -24.09 35.25 -11.79
N LEU A 129 -24.69 34.51 -10.85
CA LEU A 129 -25.71 33.48 -11.17
C LEU A 129 -27.16 33.86 -10.85
N ASN A 130 -27.50 35.14 -10.60
CA ASN A 130 -28.86 35.49 -10.16
C ASN A 130 -29.51 36.70 -10.85
N ARG A 131 -29.26 36.93 -12.15
CA ARG A 131 -29.94 37.98 -12.93
C ARG A 131 -30.51 37.50 -14.28
N GLN A 132 -31.08 36.30 -14.32
CA GLN A 132 -31.91 35.87 -15.45
C GLN A 132 -33.15 35.08 -15.02
N ILE A 133 -33.87 35.51 -13.99
CA ILE A 133 -35.29 35.17 -13.81
C ILE A 133 -36.00 36.36 -13.13
N SER A 134 -36.51 37.28 -13.93
CA SER A 134 -37.75 38.06 -13.75
C SER A 134 -37.67 39.37 -14.54
N ASP A 135 -38.68 39.54 -15.39
CA ASP A 135 -39.13 40.69 -16.18
C ASP A 135 -38.34 41.09 -17.43
#